data_AF-A0A944BQ60-F1
#
_entry.id   AF-A0A944BQ60-F1
#
_cell.length_a   1.000
_cell.length_b   1.000
_cell.length_c   1.000
_cell.angle_alpha   90.00
_cell.angle_beta   90.00
_cell.angle_gamma   90.00
#
_symmetry.space_group_name_H-M   'P 1'
#
loop_
_entity.id
_entity.type
_entity.pdbx_description
1 polymer ?
#
loop_
_entity_poly.entity_id
_entity_poly.type
_entity_poly.pdbx_seq_one_letter_code
_entity_poly.pdbx_strand_id
1 'polypeptide(L)' 'LDDYTVADNINLYSVVPKGVIMKYVPESDFKDLARKLFKEGKVTYPLLYKADKNLKHNFYARAALLNQYRKFKKYF' A
#
# COMPACT_ATOMS: atom_id res chain seq x y z
N LEU A 1 20.81 22.68 -16.59
CA LEU A 1 20.04 21.63 -15.90
C LEU A 1 18.73 22.29 -15.54
N ASP A 2 17.65 21.90 -16.20
CA ASP A 2 16.32 22.46 -15.95
C ASP A 2 15.95 22.34 -14.47
N ASP A 3 15.21 23.33 -13.99
CA ASP A 3 14.72 23.46 -12.61
C ASP A 3 13.93 22.20 -12.24
N TYR A 4 14.47 21.37 -11.34
CA TYR A 4 13.81 20.13 -10.94
C TYR A 4 12.83 20.40 -9.81
N THR A 5 11.65 19.80 -9.87
CA THR A 5 10.66 19.88 -8.80
C THR A 5 10.86 18.73 -7.83
N VAL A 6 11.03 19.04 -6.54
CA VAL A 6 11.04 18.05 -5.46
C VAL A 6 9.62 17.83 -4.97
N ALA A 7 9.22 16.56 -4.84
CA ALA A 7 7.94 16.22 -4.23
C ALA A 7 8.00 16.52 -2.72
N ASP A 8 7.08 17.36 -2.25
CA ASP A 8 6.89 17.75 -0.85
C ASP A 8 5.69 17.04 -0.19
N ASN A 9 4.83 16.42 -0.99
CA ASN A 9 3.62 15.76 -0.54
C ASN A 9 3.89 14.33 -0.06
N ILE A 10 3.58 14.06 1.21
CA ILE A 10 3.70 12.72 1.78
C ILE A 10 2.58 11.80 1.26
N ASN A 11 2.98 10.61 0.81
CA ASN A 11 2.07 9.56 0.37
C ASN A 11 2.65 8.18 0.72
N LEU A 12 1.84 7.30 1.30
CA LEU A 12 2.29 5.96 1.64
C LEU A 12 2.30 5.08 0.39
N TYR A 13 3.48 4.72 -0.07
CA TYR A 13 3.65 3.67 -1.06
C TYR A 13 3.58 2.31 -0.38
N SER A 14 2.53 1.52 -0.66
CA SER A 14 2.36 0.20 -0.03
C SER A 14 2.24 -0.92 -1.03
N VAL A 15 3.04 -1.96 -0.82
CA VAL A 15 2.96 -3.25 -1.53
C VAL A 15 2.25 -4.32 -0.71
N VAL A 16 1.87 -4.01 0.54
CA VAL A 16 1.17 -4.91 1.47
C VAL A 16 -0.17 -4.35 1.95
N PRO A 17 -1.19 -5.20 2.20
CA PRO A 17 -2.47 -4.73 2.68
C PRO A 17 -2.38 -4.03 4.05
N LYS A 18 -3.25 -3.01 4.26
CA LYS A 18 -3.35 -2.27 5.52
C LYS A 18 -3.37 -3.19 6.75
N GLY A 19 -4.21 -4.23 6.74
CA GLY A 19 -4.35 -5.11 7.90
C GLY A 19 -3.09 -5.93 8.23
N VAL A 20 -2.25 -6.22 7.22
CA VAL A 20 -0.94 -6.84 7.45
C VAL A 20 -0.03 -5.86 8.18
N ILE A 21 0.08 -4.62 7.70
CA ILE A 21 0.89 -3.57 8.36
C ILE A 21 0.42 -3.38 9.80
N MET A 22 -0.89 -3.21 10.02
CA MET A 22 -1.44 -2.94 11.35
C MET A 22 -1.22 -4.08 12.34
N LYS A 23 -1.17 -5.33 11.86
CA LYS A 23 -0.99 -6.51 12.71
C LYS A 23 0.48 -6.78 13.04
N TYR A 24 1.38 -6.66 12.06
CA TYR A 24 2.75 -7.18 12.18
C TYR A 24 3.82 -6.12 12.44
N VAL A 25 3.53 -4.84 12.15
CA VAL A 25 4.47 -3.75 12.49
C VAL A 25 4.30 -3.39 13.96
N PRO A 26 5.39 -3.30 14.75
CA PRO A 26 5.34 -2.82 16.13
C PRO A 26 4.81 -1.38 16.23
N GLU A 27 4.26 -1.00 17.39
CA GLU A 27 3.87 0.39 17.62
C GLU A 27 5.09 1.32 17.50
N SER A 28 4.94 2.37 16.70
CA SER A 28 5.99 3.31 16.34
C SER A 28 5.36 4.52 15.65
N ASP A 29 6.09 5.64 15.64
CA ASP A 29 5.68 6.87 14.94
C ASP A 29 5.35 6.59 13.46
N PHE A 30 6.07 5.65 12.82
CA PHE A 30 5.80 5.24 11.45
C PHE A 30 4.51 4.45 11.28
N LYS A 31 4.13 3.61 12.26
CA LYS A 31 2.86 2.89 12.25
C LYS A 31 1.69 3.85 12.42
N ASP A 32 1.84 4.85 13.28
CA ASP A 32 0.85 5.91 13.49
C ASP A 32 0.70 6.78 12.24
N LEU A 33 1.81 7.17 11.63
CA LEU A 33 1.83 7.90 10.36
C LEU A 33 1.17 7.09 9.24
N ALA A 34 1.48 5.80 9.11
CA ALA A 34 0.82 4.93 8.14
C ALA A 34 -0.69 4.87 8.40
N ARG A 35 -1.12 4.71 9.66
CA ARG A 35 -2.54 4.70 10.06
C ARG A 35 -3.25 6.00 9.67
N LYS A 36 -2.60 7.15 9.88
CA LYS A 36 -3.08 8.48 9.45
C LYS A 36 -3.20 8.56 7.92
N LEU A 37 -2.17 8.18 7.17
CA LEU A 37 -2.18 8.22 5.70
C LEU A 37 -3.26 7.30 5.10
N PHE A 38 -3.48 6.12 5.69
CA PHE A 38 -4.61 5.26 5.33
C PHE A 38 -5.96 5.91 5.56
N LYS A 39 -6.13 6.68 6.65
CA LYS A 39 -7.37 7.41 6.96
C LYS A 39 -7.59 8.57 5.99
N GLU A 40 -6.53 9.26 5.61
CA GLU A 40 -6.54 10.38 4.66
C GLU A 40 -6.66 9.93 3.19
N GLY A 41 -6.57 8.63 2.90
CA GLY A 41 -6.54 8.12 1.53
C GLY A 41 -5.24 8.41 0.77
N LYS A 42 -4.20 8.92 1.45
CA LYS A 42 -2.86 9.18 0.90
C LYS A 42 -2.03 7.90 0.84
N VAL A 43 -2.53 6.93 0.09
CA VAL A 43 -1.93 5.61 -0.08
C VAL A 43 -1.99 5.19 -1.54
N THR A 44 -0.85 4.74 -2.07
CA THR A 44 -0.78 4.15 -3.40
C THR A 44 -0.47 2.66 -3.30
N TYR A 45 -1.31 1.88 -3.96
CA TYR A 45 -1.06 0.47 -4.25
C TYR A 45 -0.68 0.35 -5.73
N PRO A 46 0.61 0.16 -6.07
CA PRO A 46 1.07 0.19 -7.46
C PRO A 46 0.40 -0.87 -8.35
N LEU A 47 0.03 -2.02 -7.77
CA LEU A 47 -0.70 -3.08 -8.48
C LEU A 47 -2.18 -2.74 -8.75
N LEU A 48 -2.75 -1.75 -8.06
CA LEU A 48 -4.13 -1.30 -8.21
C LEU A 48 -4.17 0.06 -8.89
N TYR A 49 -3.57 0.14 -10.07
CA TYR A 49 -3.51 1.38 -10.84
C TYR A 49 -4.86 1.71 -11.49
N LYS A 50 -5.41 2.90 -11.21
CA LYS A 50 -6.75 3.27 -11.70
C LYS A 50 -6.88 3.31 -13.22
N ALA A 51 -5.81 3.65 -13.93
CA ALA A 51 -5.85 3.70 -15.39
C ALA A 51 -5.65 2.32 -16.04
N ASP A 52 -5.35 1.28 -15.26
CA ASP A 52 -5.35 -0.09 -15.76
C ASP A 52 -6.78 -0.59 -15.94
N LYS A 53 -7.19 -0.73 -17.20
CA LYS A 53 -8.52 -1.21 -17.62
C LYS A 53 -8.55 -2.73 -17.86
N ASN A 54 -7.45 -3.45 -17.69
CA ASN A 54 -7.41 -4.89 -17.92
C ASN A 54 -8.05 -5.63 -16.74
N LEU A 55 -9.21 -6.24 -16.99
CA LEU A 55 -9.97 -6.97 -15.97
C LEU A 55 -9.21 -8.18 -15.40
N LYS A 56 -8.45 -8.89 -16.24
CA LYS A 56 -7.64 -10.05 -15.80
C LYS A 56 -6.55 -9.59 -14.84
N HIS A 57 -5.79 -8.55 -15.21
CA HIS A 57 -4.74 -8.03 -14.36
C HIS A 57 -5.30 -7.49 -13.04
N ASN A 58 -6.39 -6.73 -13.10
CA ASN A 58 -7.12 -6.24 -11.92
C ASN A 58 -7.58 -7.35 -10.97
N PHE A 59 -8.05 -8.48 -11.51
CA PHE A 59 -8.43 -9.65 -10.73
C PHE A 59 -7.22 -10.26 -10.03
N TYR A 60 -6.13 -10.53 -10.76
CA TYR A 60 -4.91 -11.10 -10.20
C TYR A 60 -4.24 -10.19 -9.17
N ALA A 61 -4.24 -8.88 -9.38
CA ALA A 61 -3.71 -7.89 -8.44
C ALA A 61 -4.46 -7.93 -7.09
N ARG A 62 -5.79 -7.97 -7.13
CA ARG A 62 -6.63 -8.11 -5.92
C ARG A 62 -6.43 -9.48 -5.25
N ALA A 63 -6.37 -10.55 -6.04
CA ALA A 63 -6.11 -11.89 -5.53
C ALA A 63 -4.72 -11.98 -4.86
N ALA A 64 -3.71 -11.31 -5.41
CA ALA A 64 -2.38 -11.23 -4.82
C ALA A 64 -2.41 -10.54 -3.46
N LEU A 65 -3.13 -9.41 -3.31
CA LEU A 65 -3.29 -8.72 -2.02
C LEU A 65 -4.01 -9.61 -0.98
N LEU A 66 -5.05 -10.34 -1.39
CA LEU A 66 -5.72 -11.32 -0.50
C LEU A 66 -4.79 -12.46 -0.11
N ASN A 67 -4.00 -12.97 -1.06
CA ASN A 67 -3.02 -14.01 -0.81
C ASN A 67 -1.92 -13.57 0.16
N GLN A 68 -1.58 -12.27 0.19
CA GLN A 68 -0.64 -11.75 1.18
C GLN A 68 -1.19 -11.89 2.61
N TYR A 69 -2.46 -11.58 2.88
CA TYR A 69 -3.05 -11.84 4.20
C TYR A 69 -2.90 -13.31 4.61
N ARG A 70 -3.17 -14.24 3.67
CA ARG A 70 -3.05 -15.69 3.90
C ARG A 70 -1.61 -16.09 4.19
N LYS A 71 -0.65 -15.60 3.41
CA LYS A 71 0.79 -15.90 3.58
C LYS A 71 1.29 -15.37 4.92
N PHE A 72 0.98 -14.11 5.26
CA PHE A 72 1.39 -13.54 6.53
C PHE A 72 0.80 -14.32 7.70
N LYS A 73 -0.51 -14.63 7.68
CA LYS A 73 -1.13 -15.45 8.73
C LYS A 73 -0.50 -16.84 8.89
N LYS A 74 0.00 -17.45 7.80
CA LYS A 74 0.57 -18.81 7.83
C LYS A 74 2.02 -18.84 8.32
N TYR A 75 2.81 -17.81 8.02
CA TYR A 75 4.26 -17.84 8.18
C TYR A 75 4.81 -16.84 9.21
N PHE A 76 3.97 -15.92 9.71
CA PHE A 76 4.31 -14.92 10.71
C PHE A 76 3.21 -14.84 11.77
#